data_AF-A0A6P0TK90-F1
#
_entry.id   AF-A0A6P0TK90-F1
#
_cell.length_a   1.000
_cell.length_b   1.000
_cell.length_c   1.000
_cell.angle_alpha   90.00
_cell.angle_beta   90.00
_cell.angle_gamma   90.00
#
_symmetry.space_group_name_H-M   'P 1'
#
loop_
_entity.id
_entity.type
_entity.pdbx_description
1 polymer ?
#
loop_
_entity_poly.entity_id
_entity_poly.type
_entity_poly.pdbx_seq_one_letter_code
_entity_poly.pdbx_strand_id
1 'polypeptide(L)'
;MQSKILAWDTILRWSMVTVFFILSFPQAASALPAILMTQDVGSRVNVRSQPTTQAPIVHQGMTGDRLQTLQEAQGDDGFIWYEVRFEDASIQGWVRSDLLQLGTHETPIRTGNYWVGPVGMGLEVTDTQYRFYDEMGNREWEAIATLQSVMDGVVLYGDEYWCHSELPPPELLPGQPPTITQCTENGWEWLKLEGVSP
;
A
#
# COMPACT_ATOMS: atom_id res chain seq x y z
N MET A 1 5.12 77.26 42.18
CA MET A 1 5.85 77.00 40.93
C MET A 1 5.17 75.83 40.24
N GLN A 2 4.26 76.15 39.32
CA GLN A 2 4.40 75.89 37.89
C GLN A 2 4.43 74.37 37.57
N SER A 3 3.31 73.80 37.07
CA SER A 3 2.97 73.72 35.63
C SER A 3 3.84 72.65 34.95
N LYS A 4 3.36 71.59 34.29
CA LYS A 4 2.22 71.48 33.35
C LYS A 4 2.21 70.01 32.81
N ILE A 5 1.05 69.34 32.65
CA ILE A 5 0.41 68.98 31.34
C ILE A 5 1.05 67.74 30.66
N LEU A 6 0.40 66.69 30.13
CA LEU A 6 -0.98 66.29 29.74
C LEU A 6 -0.92 64.74 29.62
N ALA A 7 -1.82 63.90 30.13
CA ALA A 7 -3.20 63.65 29.70
C ALA A 7 -3.36 63.49 28.18
N TRP A 8 -3.12 62.28 27.66
CA TRP A 8 -3.57 61.87 26.33
C TRP A 8 -4.58 60.73 26.52
N ASP A 9 -5.82 61.12 26.79
CA ASP A 9 -6.96 60.23 26.68
C ASP A 9 -7.30 60.00 25.21
N THR A 10 -7.70 58.76 24.92
CA THR A 10 -8.55 58.31 23.80
C THR A 10 -8.02 58.52 22.39
N ILE A 11 -7.81 57.42 21.65
CA ILE A 11 -8.34 57.21 20.29
C ILE A 11 -8.12 55.74 19.87
N LEU A 12 -9.26 55.05 19.71
CA LEU A 12 -9.51 53.91 18.82
C LEU A 12 -8.88 52.53 19.12
N ARG A 13 -9.69 51.71 19.81
CA ARG A 13 -9.88 50.28 19.54
C ARG A 13 -9.84 50.00 18.02
N TRP A 14 -8.73 49.47 17.51
CA TRP A 14 -8.71 48.84 16.19
C TRP A 14 -8.95 47.35 16.35
N SER A 15 -10.21 46.95 16.14
CA SER A 15 -10.63 45.58 15.95
C SER A 15 -9.92 45.00 14.74
N MET A 16 -8.77 44.35 14.92
CA MET A 16 -8.17 43.52 13.90
C MET A 16 -8.90 42.17 13.91
N VAL A 17 -10.14 42.14 13.40
CA VAL A 17 -10.77 40.88 13.02
C VAL A 17 -10.11 40.48 11.70
N THR A 18 -8.95 39.83 11.81
CA THR A 18 -8.37 39.09 10.70
C THR A 18 -9.33 37.93 10.41
N VAL A 19 -10.21 38.14 9.43
CA VAL A 19 -10.95 37.04 8.80
C VAL A 19 -9.92 36.20 8.07
N PHE A 20 -9.37 35.19 8.75
CA PHE A 20 -8.70 34.08 8.09
C PHE A 20 -9.80 33.33 7.31
N PHE A 21 -10.01 33.73 6.06
CA PHE A 21 -10.61 32.83 5.08
C PHE A 21 -9.61 31.68 4.93
N ILE A 22 -9.79 30.63 5.72
CA ILE A 22 -9.16 29.35 5.47
C ILE A 22 -9.74 28.91 4.13
N LEU A 23 -9.00 29.14 3.04
CA LEU A 23 -9.22 28.41 1.81
C LEU A 23 -8.99 26.96 2.18
N SER A 24 -10.06 26.24 2.51
CA SER A 24 -10.08 24.79 2.53
C SER A 24 -9.80 24.35 1.10
N PHE A 25 -8.52 24.31 0.75
CA PHE A 25 -8.08 23.55 -0.40
C PHE A 25 -8.58 22.13 -0.15
N PRO A 26 -9.45 21.56 -1.01
CA PRO A 26 -9.76 20.16 -0.91
C PRO A 26 -8.42 19.45 -1.05
N GLN A 27 -7.95 18.83 0.04
CA GLN A 27 -6.83 17.92 -0.04
C GLN A 27 -7.30 16.80 -0.95
N ALA A 28 -6.75 16.73 -2.15
CA ALA A 28 -6.87 15.53 -2.96
C ALA A 28 -6.24 14.42 -2.11
N ALA A 29 -7.09 13.54 -1.56
CA ALA A 29 -6.63 12.30 -0.99
C ALA A 29 -5.81 11.62 -2.09
N SER A 30 -4.53 11.38 -1.79
CA SER A 30 -3.63 10.80 -2.78
C SER A 30 -4.07 9.36 -2.99
N ALA A 31 -4.36 9.01 -4.24
CA ALA A 31 -4.74 7.65 -4.55
C ALA A 31 -3.53 6.74 -4.32
N LEU A 32 -3.65 5.78 -3.41
CA LEU A 32 -2.60 4.82 -3.12
C LEU A 32 -2.93 3.48 -3.78
N PRO A 33 -1.93 2.78 -4.33
CA PRO A 33 -2.14 1.41 -4.74
C PRO A 33 -2.50 0.56 -3.52
N ALA A 34 -3.32 -0.45 -3.72
CA ALA A 34 -3.68 -1.39 -2.67
C ALA A 34 -4.04 -2.75 -3.27
N ILE A 35 -4.01 -3.77 -2.42
CA ILE A 35 -4.33 -5.16 -2.76
C ILE A 35 -5.38 -5.67 -1.77
N LEU A 36 -6.39 -6.39 -2.26
CA LEU A 36 -7.30 -7.11 -1.38
C LEU A 36 -6.56 -8.25 -0.68
N MET A 37 -6.60 -8.27 0.65
CA MET A 37 -5.94 -9.28 1.45
C MET A 37 -6.91 -9.90 2.45
N THR A 38 -6.89 -11.23 2.54
CA THR A 38 -7.61 -11.98 3.58
C THR A 38 -6.67 -13.02 4.19
N GLN A 39 -6.97 -13.48 5.40
CA GLN A 39 -6.21 -14.57 6.02
C GLN A 39 -6.37 -15.90 5.26
N ASP A 40 -7.51 -16.11 4.63
CA ASP A 40 -7.82 -17.33 3.86
C ASP A 40 -7.63 -17.08 2.35
N VAL A 41 -6.65 -17.75 1.73
CA VAL A 41 -6.38 -17.67 0.28
C VAL A 41 -7.61 -18.12 -0.52
N GLY A 42 -8.00 -17.35 -1.55
CA GLY A 42 -9.18 -17.62 -2.39
C GLY A 42 -10.51 -17.15 -1.80
N SER A 43 -10.50 -16.48 -0.65
CA SER A 43 -11.70 -15.83 -0.12
C SER A 43 -12.09 -14.59 -0.91
N ARG A 44 -13.39 -14.27 -0.85
CA ARG A 44 -13.96 -13.08 -1.47
C ARG A 44 -14.04 -11.95 -0.47
N VAL A 45 -13.64 -10.75 -0.88
CA VAL A 45 -13.81 -9.52 -0.10
C VAL A 45 -15.03 -8.77 -0.61
N ASN A 46 -15.91 -8.39 0.32
CA ASN A 46 -17.09 -7.59 -0.01
C ASN A 46 -16.72 -6.13 -0.20
N VAL A 47 -17.11 -5.56 -1.34
CA VAL A 47 -17.03 -4.13 -1.64
C VAL A 47 -18.43 -3.55 -1.46
N ARG A 48 -18.56 -2.52 -0.62
CA ARG A 48 -19.87 -1.98 -0.21
C ARG A 48 -20.14 -0.59 -0.77
N SER A 49 -21.41 -0.21 -0.84
CA SER A 49 -21.76 1.13 -1.36
C SER A 49 -21.40 2.28 -0.42
N GLN A 50 -21.15 2.00 0.87
CA GLN A 50 -20.83 2.97 1.93
C GLN A 50 -19.89 2.33 2.96
N PRO A 51 -19.15 3.12 3.77
CA PRO A 51 -18.18 2.64 4.77
C PRO A 51 -18.84 2.06 6.02
N THR A 52 -19.70 1.06 5.85
CA THR A 52 -20.39 0.37 6.93
C THR A 52 -20.76 -1.05 6.53
N THR A 53 -20.72 -1.97 7.48
CA THR A 53 -21.09 -3.38 7.26
C THR A 53 -22.58 -3.58 6.95
N GLN A 54 -23.42 -2.58 7.22
CA GLN A 54 -24.85 -2.61 6.92
C GLN A 54 -25.19 -2.20 5.47
N ALA A 55 -24.24 -1.57 4.77
CA ALA A 55 -24.47 -1.09 3.41
C ALA A 55 -24.54 -2.26 2.40
N PRO A 56 -25.33 -2.13 1.32
CA PRO A 56 -25.36 -3.11 0.25
C PRO A 56 -23.97 -3.46 -0.30
N ILE A 57 -23.76 -4.74 -0.60
CA ILE A 57 -22.58 -5.21 -1.32
C ILE A 57 -22.79 -4.87 -2.81
N VAL A 58 -21.89 -4.08 -3.37
CA VAL A 58 -21.93 -3.66 -4.78
C VAL A 58 -21.01 -4.50 -5.67
N HIS A 59 -19.98 -5.13 -5.07
CA HIS A 59 -19.08 -6.03 -5.76
C HIS A 59 -18.41 -7.01 -4.78
N GLN A 60 -17.81 -8.07 -5.30
CA GLN A 60 -16.98 -9.00 -4.53
C GLN A 60 -15.67 -9.23 -5.28
N GLY A 61 -14.59 -8.70 -4.74
CA GLY A 61 -13.23 -8.96 -5.25
C GLY A 61 -12.65 -10.24 -4.65
N MET A 62 -11.60 -10.73 -5.26
CA MET A 62 -10.79 -11.84 -4.79
C MET A 62 -9.54 -11.31 -4.08
N THR A 63 -9.03 -12.08 -3.12
CA THR A 63 -7.70 -11.83 -2.55
C THR A 63 -6.65 -11.80 -3.66
N GLY A 64 -5.80 -10.77 -3.66
CA GLY A 64 -4.84 -10.48 -4.72
C GLY A 64 -5.32 -9.44 -5.74
N ASP A 65 -6.62 -9.10 -5.79
CA ASP A 65 -7.09 -8.07 -6.72
C ASP A 65 -6.48 -6.71 -6.41
N ARG A 66 -6.11 -6.00 -7.47
CA ARG A 66 -5.48 -4.69 -7.44
C ARG A 66 -6.48 -3.57 -7.52
N LEU A 67 -6.21 -2.53 -6.75
CA LEU A 67 -7.08 -1.39 -6.63
C LEU A 67 -6.31 -0.12 -6.25
N GLN A 68 -6.95 1.01 -6.47
CA GLN A 68 -6.48 2.31 -5.99
C GLN A 68 -7.43 2.81 -4.91
N THR A 69 -6.90 3.23 -3.78
CA THR A 69 -7.69 3.98 -2.80
C THR A 69 -7.97 5.37 -3.35
N LEU A 70 -9.14 5.92 -3.03
CA LEU A 70 -9.57 7.25 -3.48
C LEU A 70 -9.75 8.20 -2.30
N GLN A 71 -10.30 7.67 -1.20
CA GLN A 71 -10.53 8.40 0.04
C GLN A 71 -10.70 7.42 1.20
N GLU A 72 -10.65 7.93 2.42
CA GLU A 72 -10.89 7.15 3.64
C GLU A 72 -12.02 7.75 4.48
N ALA A 73 -12.69 6.90 5.26
CA ALA A 73 -13.74 7.28 6.19
C ALA A 73 -13.69 6.40 7.44
N GLN A 74 -14.00 6.99 8.59
CA GLN A 74 -14.22 6.23 9.82
C GLN A 74 -15.56 5.51 9.74
N GLY A 75 -15.55 4.18 9.85
CA GLY A 75 -16.76 3.38 9.95
C GLY A 75 -17.31 3.32 11.37
N ASP A 76 -18.62 3.08 11.48
CA ASP A 76 -19.32 2.88 12.77
C ASP A 76 -18.89 1.60 13.50
N ASP A 77 -18.19 0.71 12.79
CA ASP A 77 -17.62 -0.53 13.33
C ASP A 77 -16.21 -0.36 13.92
N GLY A 78 -15.71 0.88 14.01
CA GLY A 78 -14.41 1.22 14.60
C GLY A 78 -13.23 1.03 13.66
N PHE A 79 -13.45 0.56 12.42
CA PHE A 79 -12.43 0.46 11.40
C PHE A 79 -12.39 1.69 10.51
N ILE A 80 -11.25 1.93 9.88
CA ILE A 80 -11.16 2.81 8.71
C ILE A 80 -11.66 2.03 7.49
N TRP A 81 -12.36 2.73 6.62
CA TRP A 81 -12.80 2.22 5.33
C TRP A 81 -12.17 3.06 4.24
N TYR A 82 -11.73 2.42 3.17
CA TYR A 82 -11.23 3.08 1.98
C TYR A 82 -12.25 2.95 0.86
N GLU A 83 -12.56 4.06 0.20
CA GLU A 83 -13.17 3.98 -1.12
C GLU A 83 -12.09 3.54 -2.10
N VAL A 84 -12.39 2.54 -2.91
CA VAL A 84 -11.45 1.87 -3.79
C VAL A 84 -11.99 1.84 -5.21
N ARG A 85 -11.08 1.80 -6.18
CA ARG A 85 -11.36 1.58 -7.59
C ARG A 85 -10.53 0.40 -8.09
N PHE A 86 -11.18 -0.58 -8.70
CA PHE A 86 -10.49 -1.70 -9.34
C PHE A 86 -9.77 -1.22 -10.60
N GLU A 87 -8.57 -1.72 -10.89
CA GLU A 87 -7.78 -1.23 -12.03
C GLU A 87 -8.30 -1.75 -13.38
N ASP A 88 -8.85 -2.96 -13.39
CA ASP A 88 -9.38 -3.66 -14.57
C ASP A 88 -10.88 -3.43 -14.80
N ALA A 89 -11.58 -2.85 -13.82
CA ALA A 89 -13.01 -2.61 -13.85
C ALA A 89 -13.36 -1.19 -13.41
N SER A 90 -14.33 -0.55 -14.05
CA SER A 90 -14.89 0.74 -13.60
C SER A 90 -15.75 0.60 -12.33
N ILE A 91 -15.40 -0.32 -11.44
CA ILE A 91 -16.11 -0.65 -10.21
C ILE A 91 -15.47 0.13 -9.07
N GLN A 92 -16.32 0.79 -8.28
CA GLN A 92 -15.93 1.53 -7.09
C GLN A 92 -16.82 1.16 -5.92
N GLY A 93 -16.27 1.27 -4.72
CA GLY A 93 -17.00 1.13 -3.47
C GLY A 93 -16.06 1.11 -2.29
N TRP A 94 -16.56 0.72 -1.12
CA TRP A 94 -15.86 0.82 0.15
C TRP A 94 -15.42 -0.55 0.64
N VAL A 95 -14.14 -0.65 1.01
CA VAL A 95 -13.53 -1.83 1.62
C VAL A 95 -12.90 -1.43 2.95
N ARG A 96 -13.00 -2.32 3.93
CA ARG A 96 -12.48 -2.08 5.28
C ARG A 96 -10.96 -2.25 5.32
N SER A 97 -10.28 -1.45 6.14
CA SER A 97 -8.82 -1.34 6.17
C SER A 97 -8.09 -2.66 6.47
N ASP A 98 -8.69 -3.54 7.27
CA ASP A 98 -8.12 -4.85 7.63
C ASP A 98 -8.15 -5.88 6.49
N LEU A 99 -8.87 -5.57 5.41
CA LEU A 99 -8.99 -6.39 4.21
C LEU A 99 -8.18 -5.81 3.04
N LEU A 100 -7.34 -4.81 3.33
CA LEU A 100 -6.49 -4.13 2.38
C LEU A 100 -5.05 -4.15 2.85
N GLN A 101 -4.17 -4.45 1.91
CA GLN A 101 -2.78 -4.07 2.01
C GLN A 101 -2.59 -2.77 1.24
N LEU A 102 -2.46 -1.67 1.97
CA LEU A 102 -2.17 -0.36 1.37
C LEU A 102 -0.71 -0.31 0.95
N GLY A 103 -0.46 -0.05 -0.31
CA GLY A 103 0.82 0.48 -0.73
C GLY A 103 0.94 1.93 -0.26
N THR A 104 2.16 2.36 0.04
CA THR A 104 2.47 3.78 0.16
C THR A 104 3.24 4.20 -1.08
N HIS A 105 3.32 5.49 -1.38
CA HIS A 105 4.31 5.98 -2.34
C HIS A 105 5.76 5.64 -1.95
N GLU A 106 5.96 5.14 -0.72
CA GLU A 106 7.20 4.64 -0.15
C GLU A 106 6.85 3.46 0.78
N THR A 107 6.43 2.30 0.26
CA THR A 107 6.35 1.12 1.14
C THR A 107 7.80 0.78 1.49
N PRO A 108 8.21 0.83 2.77
CA PRO A 108 9.61 0.66 3.11
C PRO A 108 10.06 -0.69 2.59
N ILE A 109 11.05 -0.68 1.70
CA ILE A 109 11.68 -1.90 1.23
C ILE A 109 12.33 -2.53 2.46
N ARG A 110 11.84 -3.71 2.85
CA ARG A 110 12.36 -4.44 4.01
C ARG A 110 13.84 -4.75 3.77
N THR A 111 14.64 -4.65 4.82
CA THR A 111 15.99 -5.20 4.79
C THR A 111 15.94 -6.73 4.82
N GLY A 112 16.92 -7.36 4.17
CA GLY A 112 16.97 -8.81 4.06
C GLY A 112 17.09 -9.28 2.62
N ASN A 113 16.78 -10.56 2.42
CA ASN A 113 17.01 -11.23 1.15
C ASN A 113 15.71 -11.28 0.35
N TYR A 114 15.83 -11.04 -0.96
CA TYR A 114 14.73 -11.12 -1.91
C TYR A 114 15.07 -12.10 -3.02
N TRP A 115 14.07 -12.82 -3.49
CA TRP A 115 14.20 -13.86 -4.51
C TRP A 115 13.09 -13.75 -5.55
N VAL A 116 13.41 -14.08 -6.80
CA VAL A 116 12.45 -14.16 -7.90
C VAL A 116 11.71 -15.50 -7.90
N GLY A 117 12.31 -16.55 -7.32
CA GLY A 117 11.81 -17.91 -7.42
C GLY A 117 12.85 -18.94 -6.97
N PRO A 118 12.82 -20.19 -7.48
CA PRO A 118 13.72 -21.28 -7.07
C PRO A 118 15.11 -21.16 -7.71
N VAL A 119 15.54 -19.95 -8.05
CA VAL A 119 16.79 -19.68 -8.74
C VAL A 119 17.87 -19.37 -7.71
N GLY A 120 19.12 -19.78 -7.99
CA GLY A 120 20.29 -19.51 -7.12
C GLY A 120 20.76 -18.06 -7.11
N MET A 121 19.90 -17.11 -7.52
CA MET A 121 20.19 -15.68 -7.51
C MET A 121 19.24 -14.96 -6.56
N GLY A 122 19.76 -13.92 -5.93
CA GLY A 122 19.02 -13.13 -4.96
C GLY A 122 19.47 -11.69 -4.94
N LEU A 123 18.68 -10.89 -4.25
CA LEU A 123 18.93 -9.51 -4.00
C LEU A 123 19.00 -9.30 -2.49
N GLU A 124 20.14 -8.80 -2.00
CA GLU A 124 20.34 -8.47 -0.59
C GLU A 124 20.07 -6.98 -0.41
N VAL A 125 19.14 -6.62 0.48
CA VAL A 125 18.74 -5.24 0.77
C VAL A 125 19.16 -4.82 2.17
N THR A 126 19.68 -3.60 2.25
CA THR A 126 19.93 -2.84 3.49
C THR A 126 19.07 -1.58 3.50
N ASP A 127 19.13 -0.76 4.55
CA ASP A 127 18.31 0.46 4.66
C ASP A 127 18.55 1.48 3.53
N THR A 128 19.69 1.42 2.84
CA THR A 128 20.08 2.45 1.85
C THR A 128 20.57 1.90 0.52
N GLN A 129 20.85 0.59 0.45
CA GLN A 129 21.52 -0.03 -0.70
C GLN A 129 21.02 -1.44 -0.89
N TYR A 130 21.21 -1.98 -2.10
CA TYR A 130 21.06 -3.39 -2.38
C TYR A 130 22.23 -3.89 -3.24
N ARG A 131 22.38 -5.21 -3.32
CA ARG A 131 23.24 -5.84 -4.32
C ARG A 131 22.65 -7.17 -4.78
N PHE A 132 22.96 -7.54 -6.00
CA PHE A 132 22.68 -8.89 -6.48
C PHE A 132 23.74 -9.87 -6.01
N TYR A 133 23.34 -11.11 -5.79
CA TYR A 133 24.25 -12.23 -5.61
C TYR A 133 23.75 -13.43 -6.42
N ASP A 134 24.69 -14.24 -6.89
CA ASP A 134 24.42 -15.49 -7.58
C ASP A 134 25.50 -16.54 -7.24
N GLU A 135 25.51 -17.68 -7.93
CA GLU A 135 26.51 -18.75 -7.73
C GLU A 135 27.95 -18.31 -8.01
N MET A 136 28.15 -17.22 -8.75
CA MET A 136 29.47 -16.64 -9.03
C MET A 136 29.92 -15.63 -7.98
N GLY A 137 29.04 -15.26 -7.04
CA GLY A 137 29.32 -14.36 -5.92
C GLY A 137 28.47 -13.09 -5.94
N ASN A 138 28.96 -12.06 -5.25
CA ASN A 138 28.22 -10.82 -5.02
C ASN A 138 28.61 -9.74 -6.03
N ARG A 139 27.61 -9.02 -6.53
CA ARG A 139 27.81 -7.79 -7.31
C ARG A 139 28.06 -6.60 -6.40
N GLU A 140 28.44 -5.49 -7.02
CA GLU A 140 28.61 -4.20 -6.34
C GLU A 140 27.29 -3.68 -5.76
N TRP A 141 27.38 -2.84 -4.74
CA TRP A 141 26.23 -2.20 -4.13
C TRP A 141 25.67 -1.08 -5.01
N GLU A 142 24.35 -1.03 -5.11
CA GLU A 142 23.57 -0.02 -5.81
C GLU A 142 22.62 0.68 -4.83
N ALA A 143 22.22 1.92 -5.15
CA ALA A 143 21.36 2.72 -4.29
C ALA A 143 19.93 2.17 -4.28
N ILE A 144 19.34 1.97 -3.10
CA ILE A 144 17.98 1.39 -2.95
C ILE A 144 16.89 2.16 -3.71
N ALA A 145 17.12 3.43 -4.01
CA ALA A 145 16.19 4.29 -4.75
C ALA A 145 15.94 3.84 -6.20
N THR A 146 16.73 2.91 -6.75
CA THR A 146 16.46 2.32 -8.07
C THR A 146 15.45 1.17 -8.02
N LEU A 147 15.16 0.62 -6.83
CA LEU A 147 14.14 -0.38 -6.62
C LEU A 147 12.77 0.28 -6.49
N GLN A 148 11.79 -0.25 -7.20
CA GLN A 148 10.40 0.18 -7.04
C GLN A 148 9.71 -0.72 -6.01
N SER A 149 9.22 -0.12 -4.93
CA SER A 149 8.36 -0.84 -3.98
C SER A 149 6.98 -1.07 -4.61
N VAL A 150 6.50 -2.32 -4.63
CA VAL A 150 5.18 -2.69 -5.18
C VAL A 150 4.16 -2.88 -4.07
N MET A 151 4.53 -3.65 -3.07
CA MET A 151 3.81 -3.85 -1.82
C MET A 151 4.81 -4.20 -0.73
N ASP A 152 4.36 -4.29 0.51
CA ASP A 152 5.22 -4.66 1.64
C ASP A 152 5.88 -6.03 1.40
N GLY A 153 7.21 -6.03 1.29
CA GLY A 153 8.03 -7.22 0.98
C GLY A 153 8.14 -7.59 -0.50
N VAL A 154 7.59 -6.81 -1.43
CA VAL A 154 7.72 -7.06 -2.88
C VAL A 154 8.29 -5.83 -3.57
N VAL A 155 9.39 -6.02 -4.31
CA VAL A 155 10.01 -4.96 -5.12
C VAL A 155 10.06 -5.36 -6.59
N LEU A 156 9.99 -4.37 -7.46
CA LEU A 156 10.19 -4.49 -8.89
C LEU A 156 11.56 -3.89 -9.24
N TYR A 157 12.39 -4.67 -9.94
CA TYR A 157 13.64 -4.22 -10.54
C TYR A 157 13.63 -4.56 -12.02
N GLY A 158 13.73 -3.54 -12.88
CA GLY A 158 13.50 -3.72 -14.32
C GLY A 158 12.08 -4.25 -14.55
N ASP A 159 11.98 -5.46 -15.11
CA ASP A 159 10.71 -6.14 -15.40
C ASP A 159 10.47 -7.36 -14.50
N GLU A 160 11.27 -7.54 -13.44
CA GLU A 160 11.21 -8.71 -12.56
C GLU A 160 10.77 -8.34 -11.14
N TYR A 161 9.83 -9.12 -10.59
CA TYR A 161 9.40 -9.01 -9.20
C TYR A 161 10.29 -9.85 -8.29
N TRP A 162 10.63 -9.28 -7.14
CA TRP A 162 11.48 -9.88 -6.12
C TRP A 162 10.74 -9.86 -4.79
N CYS A 163 10.63 -11.02 -4.15
CA CYS A 163 9.85 -11.22 -2.95
C CYS A 163 10.79 -11.44 -1.78
N HIS A 164 10.53 -10.76 -0.67
CA HIS A 164 11.28 -10.92 0.56
C HIS A 164 11.18 -12.37 1.04
N SER A 165 12.29 -12.93 1.53
CA SER A 165 12.41 -14.34 1.92
C SER A 165 11.47 -14.74 3.06
N GLU A 166 11.04 -13.78 3.86
CA GLU A 166 10.10 -13.99 4.97
C GLU A 166 8.64 -13.76 4.58
N LEU A 167 8.34 -13.38 3.33
CA LEU A 167 6.96 -13.42 2.88
C LEU A 167 6.48 -14.88 2.90
N PRO A 168 5.32 -15.16 3.49
CA PRO A 168 4.81 -16.53 3.54
C PRO A 168 4.59 -17.00 2.09
N PRO A 169 5.10 -18.20 1.72
CA PRO A 169 4.66 -18.81 0.48
C PRO A 169 3.16 -19.10 0.58
N PRO A 170 2.43 -19.13 -0.55
CA PRO A 170 1.03 -19.52 -0.53
C PRO A 170 0.89 -20.92 0.07
N GLU A 171 -0.18 -21.18 0.84
CA GLU A 171 -0.36 -22.48 1.48
C GLU A 171 -0.64 -23.57 0.42
N LEU A 172 0.02 -24.73 0.55
CA LEU A 172 -0.25 -25.89 -0.31
C LEU A 172 -1.58 -26.52 0.10
N LEU A 173 -2.57 -26.53 -0.79
CA LEU A 173 -3.79 -27.31 -0.52
C LEU A 173 -3.49 -28.82 -0.56
N PRO A 174 -4.22 -29.63 0.23
CA PRO A 174 -4.02 -31.08 0.24
C PRO A 174 -4.18 -31.69 -1.15
N GLY A 175 -3.16 -32.43 -1.60
CA GLY A 175 -3.18 -33.15 -2.88
C GLY A 175 -2.62 -32.39 -4.08
N GLN A 176 -2.09 -31.17 -3.90
CA GLN A 176 -1.36 -30.49 -4.96
C GLN A 176 0.10 -30.99 -5.07
N PRO A 177 0.64 -31.16 -6.29
CA PRO A 177 2.04 -31.51 -6.48
C PRO A 177 2.97 -30.40 -5.95
N PRO A 178 4.24 -30.71 -5.61
CA PRO A 178 5.23 -29.69 -5.29
C PRO A 178 5.39 -28.78 -6.51
N THR A 179 4.94 -27.54 -6.38
CA THR A 179 5.05 -26.54 -7.44
C THR A 179 6.14 -25.55 -7.08
N ILE A 180 6.72 -24.96 -8.10
CA ILE A 180 7.72 -23.92 -7.94
C ILE A 180 6.99 -22.62 -7.60
N THR A 181 7.45 -21.86 -6.60
CA THR A 181 6.95 -20.50 -6.36
C THR A 181 7.73 -19.50 -7.20
N GLN A 182 7.03 -18.61 -7.89
CA GLN A 182 7.61 -17.43 -8.53
C GLN A 182 7.10 -16.19 -7.81
N CYS A 183 7.97 -15.20 -7.65
CA CYS A 183 7.55 -13.90 -7.17
C CYS A 183 6.81 -13.15 -8.27
N THR A 184 5.69 -12.56 -7.89
CA THR A 184 4.86 -11.72 -8.74
C THR A 184 4.61 -10.41 -8.02
N GLU A 185 3.88 -9.52 -8.67
CA GLU A 185 3.41 -8.29 -8.09
C GLU A 185 2.55 -8.48 -6.82
N ASN A 186 1.94 -9.66 -6.61
CA ASN A 186 1.12 -10.00 -5.44
C ASN A 186 1.88 -10.78 -4.36
N GLY A 187 3.19 -10.95 -4.52
CA GLY A 187 4.01 -11.82 -3.67
C GLY A 187 4.26 -13.19 -4.29
N TRP A 188 4.48 -14.19 -3.45
CA TRP A 188 4.76 -15.56 -3.88
C TRP A 188 3.51 -16.20 -4.50
N GLU A 189 3.62 -16.68 -5.74
CA GLU A 189 2.56 -17.42 -6.43
C GLU A 189 3.06 -18.77 -6.94
N TRP A 190 2.18 -19.77 -6.97
CA TRP A 190 2.49 -21.10 -7.51
C TRP A 190 2.52 -21.08 -9.03
N LEU A 191 3.63 -21.53 -9.63
CA LEU A 191 3.67 -21.81 -11.07
C LEU A 191 2.77 -23.00 -11.38
N LYS A 192 1.73 -22.78 -12.19
CA LYS A 192 1.05 -23.85 -12.88
C LYS A 192 2.00 -24.45 -13.90
N LEU A 193 2.48 -25.67 -13.64
CA LEU A 193 3.15 -26.47 -14.67
C LEU A 193 2.10 -26.87 -15.70
N GLU A 194 1.97 -26.11 -16.79
CA GLU A 194 1.14 -26.54 -17.92
C GLU A 194 1.76 -27.82 -18.52
N GLY A 195 1.00 -28.93 -18.49
CA GLY A 195 1.35 -30.14 -19.23
C GLY A 195 1.49 -31.45 -18.43
N VAL A 196 1.26 -31.47 -17.11
CA VAL A 196 1.14 -32.74 -16.38
C VAL A 196 -0.33 -33.13 -16.30
N SER A 197 -0.81 -33.87 -17.30
CA SER A 197 -2.08 -34.60 -17.18
C SER A 197 -1.97 -35.67 -16.10
N PRO A 198 -3.05 -35.92 -15.32
CA PRO A 198 -3.09 -36.98 -14.31
C PRO A 198 -2.93 -38.38 -14.90
#